data_AF-A0A2V9BGV1-F1
#
_entry.id   AF-A0A2V9BGV1-F1
#
_cell.length_a   1.000
_cell.length_b   1.000
_cell.length_c   1.000
_cell.angle_alpha   90.00
_cell.angle_beta   90.00
_cell.angle_gamma   90.00
#
_symmetry.space_group_name_H-M   'P 1'
#
loop_
_entity.id
_entity.type
_entity.pdbx_description
1 polymer ?
#
loop_
_entity_poly.entity_id
_entity_poly.type
_entity_poly.pdbx_seq_one_letter_code
_entity_poly.pdbx_strand_id
1 'polypeptide(L)'
;MPQNDGGLNSADPAEIAEETPRLPHRNPAAKGILRMVFLAGVFALVLCVSRPYPLLDGGATTIWLLALCLCAGVILFGTPRDAAIISRDVALAMLPWLLAAALLANGAFDSSQEVLHQTSVVRTVYGRRGSRLIVQSWRPGKPTESLYLNRFFLFGHRGFYFPGQPITVCTRSGALGMPWVSKVSR
;
A
#
# COMPACT_ATOMS: atom_id res chain seq x y z
N MET A 1 -33.17 33.74 -72.03
CA MET A 1 -32.31 34.23 -70.92
C MET A 1 -33.14 35.13 -70.03
N PRO A 2 -33.08 35.06 -68.69
CA PRO A 2 -32.71 33.98 -67.75
C PRO A 2 -33.98 33.44 -67.02
N GLN A 3 -34.09 32.22 -66.47
CA GLN A 3 -33.28 31.47 -65.50
C GLN A 3 -33.37 32.02 -64.06
N ASN A 4 -34.22 31.42 -63.22
CA ASN A 4 -33.78 30.81 -61.95
C ASN A 4 -34.92 30.00 -61.29
N ASP A 5 -34.93 28.71 -61.56
CA ASP A 5 -35.47 27.71 -60.65
C ASP A 5 -34.41 27.50 -59.56
N GLY A 6 -34.67 27.98 -58.35
CA GLY A 6 -33.76 27.87 -57.21
C GLY A 6 -34.54 27.36 -56.01
N GLY A 7 -34.44 26.05 -55.81
CA GLY A 7 -35.21 25.24 -54.86
C GLY A 7 -35.46 25.90 -53.51
N LEU A 8 -36.72 25.78 -53.06
CA LEU A 8 -37.01 25.59 -51.65
C LEU A 8 -36.16 24.39 -51.20
N ASN A 9 -35.02 24.68 -50.56
CA ASN A 9 -34.32 23.70 -49.75
C ASN A 9 -35.27 23.29 -48.64
N SER A 10 -36.01 22.21 -48.89
CA SER A 10 -36.54 21.34 -47.86
C SER A 10 -35.35 20.91 -47.03
N ALA A 11 -35.09 21.63 -45.93
CA ALA A 11 -34.26 21.11 -44.87
C ALA A 11 -34.93 19.81 -44.43
N ASP A 12 -34.32 18.69 -44.83
CA ASP A 12 -34.80 17.35 -44.55
C ASP A 12 -34.88 17.22 -43.03
N PRO A 13 -36.07 16.98 -42.43
CA PRO A 13 -36.19 16.91 -40.97
C PRO A 13 -35.40 15.73 -40.36
N ALA A 14 -34.76 14.91 -41.19
CA ALA A 14 -33.86 13.84 -40.81
C ALA A 14 -32.41 14.30 -40.56
N GLU A 15 -31.99 15.48 -41.02
CA GLU A 15 -30.58 15.93 -40.88
C GLU A 15 -30.30 16.63 -39.54
N ILE A 16 -31.36 16.97 -38.79
CA ILE A 16 -31.29 17.33 -37.36
C ILE A 16 -31.60 16.09 -36.51
N ALA A 17 -31.16 14.91 -36.96
CA ALA A 17 -30.97 13.80 -36.05
C ALA A 17 -29.84 14.21 -35.11
N GLU A 18 -30.23 14.72 -33.94
CA GLU A 18 -29.38 14.93 -32.77
C GLU A 18 -28.23 13.93 -32.81
N GLU A 19 -27.02 14.45 -33.04
CA GLU A 19 -25.79 13.73 -32.71
C GLU A 19 -25.76 13.69 -31.18
N THR A 20 -26.61 12.82 -30.62
CA THR A 20 -26.65 12.47 -29.21
C THR A 20 -25.23 12.05 -28.90
N PRO A 21 -24.49 12.78 -28.03
CA PRO A 21 -23.13 12.43 -27.73
C PRO A 21 -23.16 10.99 -27.26
N ARG A 22 -22.58 10.08 -28.04
CA ARG A 22 -22.60 8.64 -27.76
C ARG A 22 -22.01 8.48 -26.38
N LEU A 23 -22.87 8.29 -25.38
CA LEU A 23 -22.44 8.16 -24.00
C LEU A 23 -21.41 7.04 -23.97
N PRO A 24 -20.19 7.29 -23.46
CA PRO A 24 -19.12 6.31 -23.50
C PRO A 24 -19.65 5.01 -22.91
N HIS A 25 -19.51 3.92 -23.68
CA HIS A 25 -20.11 2.62 -23.40
C HIS A 25 -19.87 2.25 -21.92
N ARG A 26 -20.95 2.34 -21.15
CA ARG A 26 -20.95 2.29 -19.69
C ARG A 26 -20.71 0.84 -19.29
N ASN A 27 -19.44 0.45 -19.16
CA ASN A 27 -19.06 -0.92 -18.84
C ASN A 27 -19.05 -1.14 -17.31
N PRO A 28 -20.08 -1.77 -16.72
CA PRO A 28 -20.15 -1.99 -15.28
C PRO A 28 -19.01 -2.88 -14.75
N ALA A 29 -18.36 -3.65 -15.61
CA ALA A 29 -17.21 -4.47 -15.25
C ALA A 29 -15.97 -3.62 -14.90
N ALA A 30 -15.82 -2.44 -15.49
CA ALA A 30 -14.63 -1.61 -15.32
C ALA A 30 -14.46 -1.08 -13.88
N LYS A 31 -15.56 -0.68 -13.22
CA LYS A 31 -15.57 -0.35 -11.78
C LYS A 31 -15.27 -1.57 -10.90
N GLY A 32 -15.73 -2.75 -11.31
CA GLY A 32 -15.39 -4.01 -10.65
C GLY A 32 -13.88 -4.28 -10.66
N ILE A 33 -13.25 -4.11 -11.81
CA ILE A 33 -11.79 -4.28 -11.98
C ILE A 33 -11.02 -3.32 -11.07
N LEU A 34 -11.38 -2.03 -11.04
CA LEU A 34 -10.71 -1.04 -10.18
C LEU A 34 -10.77 -1.41 -8.69
N ARG A 35 -11.90 -1.95 -8.22
CA ARG A 35 -12.03 -2.43 -6.84
C ARG A 35 -11.14 -3.64 -6.56
N MET A 36 -11.01 -4.56 -7.52
CA MET A 36 -10.11 -5.70 -7.39
C MET A 36 -8.64 -5.26 -7.37
N VAL A 37 -8.27 -4.30 -8.23
CA VAL A 37 -6.92 -3.69 -8.24
C VAL A 37 -6.61 -3.03 -6.90
N PHE A 38 -7.58 -2.29 -6.35
CA PHE A 38 -7.46 -1.68 -5.02
C PHE A 38 -7.21 -2.72 -3.93
N LEU A 39 -8.04 -3.78 -3.88
CA LEU A 39 -7.92 -4.85 -2.87
C LEU A 39 -6.58 -5.59 -2.99
N ALA A 40 -6.14 -5.89 -4.22
CA ALA A 40 -4.83 -6.47 -4.47
C ALA A 40 -3.70 -5.55 -3.98
N GLY A 41 -3.84 -4.24 -4.17
CA GLY A 41 -2.91 -3.24 -3.66
C GLY A 41 -2.87 -3.19 -2.13
N VAL A 42 -4.02 -3.26 -1.45
CA VAL A 42 -4.07 -3.32 0.02
C VAL A 42 -3.38 -4.58 0.53
N PHE A 43 -3.58 -5.71 -0.14
CA PHE A 43 -2.88 -6.94 0.19
C PHE A 43 -1.35 -6.80 0.01
N ALA A 44 -0.91 -6.24 -1.12
CA ALA A 44 0.50 -5.96 -1.37
C ALA A 44 1.10 -5.02 -0.30
N LEU A 45 0.37 -3.98 0.09
CA LEU A 45 0.76 -3.05 1.15
C LEU A 45 0.99 -3.76 2.49
N VAL A 46 0.05 -4.61 2.91
CA VAL A 46 0.18 -5.39 4.16
C VAL A 46 1.41 -6.30 4.11
N LEU A 47 1.67 -6.91 2.95
CA LEU A 47 2.89 -7.69 2.75
C LEU A 47 4.13 -6.80 2.90
N CYS A 48 4.19 -5.65 2.24
CA CYS A 48 5.32 -4.71 2.28
C CYS A 48 5.66 -4.18 3.68
N VAL A 49 4.66 -3.90 4.52
CA VAL A 49 4.92 -3.46 5.91
C VAL A 49 5.55 -4.58 6.76
N SER A 50 5.21 -5.83 6.46
CA SER A 50 5.67 -6.99 7.23
C SER A 50 6.94 -7.62 6.66
N ARG A 51 7.18 -7.48 5.35
CA ARG A 51 8.26 -8.11 4.57
C ARG A 51 8.52 -7.27 3.30
N PRO A 52 9.77 -7.08 2.84
CA PRO A 52 11.02 -7.64 3.35
C PRO A 52 11.73 -6.76 4.38
N TYR A 53 11.33 -5.50 4.54
CA TYR A 53 11.99 -4.49 5.38
C TYR A 53 11.08 -4.12 6.58
N PRO A 54 11.06 -4.93 7.66
CA PRO A 54 10.14 -4.72 8.77
C PRO A 54 10.44 -3.39 9.47
N LEU A 55 9.48 -2.46 9.41
CA LEU A 55 9.59 -1.16 10.05
C LEU A 55 9.67 -1.29 11.57
N LEU A 56 10.48 -0.45 12.20
CA LEU A 56 10.67 -0.44 13.66
C LEU A 56 9.37 -0.09 14.41
N ASP A 57 8.58 0.84 13.87
CA ASP A 57 7.23 1.19 14.35
C ASP A 57 6.12 0.54 13.51
N GLY A 58 6.41 -0.62 12.91
CA GLY A 58 5.54 -1.28 11.94
C GLY A 58 4.09 -1.44 12.41
N GLY A 59 3.83 -1.64 13.70
CA GLY A 59 2.46 -1.69 14.23
C GLY A 59 1.66 -0.41 14.01
N ALA A 60 2.17 0.72 14.50
CA ALA A 60 1.49 2.02 14.38
C ALA A 60 1.39 2.46 12.90
N THR A 61 2.48 2.30 12.15
CA THR A 61 2.51 2.63 10.71
C THR A 61 1.51 1.78 9.92
N THR A 62 1.39 0.48 10.21
CA THR A 62 0.38 -0.38 9.57
C THR A 62 -1.02 0.14 9.83
N ILE A 63 -1.34 0.50 11.08
CA ILE A 63 -2.68 1.00 11.44
C ILE A 63 -3.01 2.27 10.66
N TRP A 64 -2.10 3.25 10.61
CA TRP A 64 -2.30 4.49 9.87
C TRP A 64 -2.48 4.25 8.36
N LEU A 65 -1.64 3.41 7.76
CA LEU A 65 -1.73 3.08 6.34
C LEU A 65 -3.04 2.34 6.00
N LEU A 66 -3.48 1.41 6.85
CA LEU A 66 -4.74 0.70 6.69
C LEU A 66 -5.94 1.62 6.89
N ALA A 67 -5.88 2.56 7.84
CA ALA A 67 -6.93 3.58 8.02
C ALA A 67 -7.05 4.47 6.78
N LEU A 68 -5.94 4.90 6.20
CA LEU A 68 -5.92 5.66 4.95
C LEU A 68 -6.53 4.85 3.79
N CYS A 69 -6.15 3.57 3.67
CA CYS A 69 -6.75 2.68 2.69
C CYS A 69 -8.24 2.48 2.94
N LEU A 70 -8.67 2.35 4.20
CA LEU A 70 -10.08 2.20 4.54
C LEU A 70 -10.89 3.43 4.07
N CYS A 71 -10.40 4.64 4.32
CA CYS A 71 -11.02 5.87 3.83
C CYS A 71 -11.12 5.90 2.30
N ALA A 72 -10.04 5.54 1.59
CA ALA A 72 -10.05 5.44 0.14
C ALA A 72 -11.04 4.37 -0.38
N GLY A 73 -11.10 3.24 0.30
CA GLY A 73 -12.02 2.15 0.03
C GLY A 73 -13.48 2.58 0.21
N VAL A 74 -13.83 3.24 1.31
CA VAL A 74 -15.20 3.74 1.52
C VAL A 74 -15.66 4.62 0.36
N ILE A 75 -14.79 5.51 -0.12
CA ILE A 75 -15.09 6.38 -1.27
C ILE A 75 -15.27 5.57 -2.56
N LEU A 76 -14.33 4.65 -2.84
CA LEU A 76 -14.33 3.85 -4.08
C LEU A 76 -15.50 2.85 -4.16
N PHE A 77 -15.86 2.25 -3.03
CA PHE A 77 -16.94 1.27 -2.94
C PHE A 77 -18.32 1.91 -2.78
N GLY A 78 -18.41 3.11 -2.20
CA GLY A 78 -19.65 3.89 -2.10
C GLY A 78 -20.12 4.48 -3.44
N THR A 79 -19.24 4.55 -4.43
CA THR A 79 -19.62 5.04 -5.77
C THR A 79 -20.40 3.95 -6.54
N PRO A 80 -21.52 4.27 -7.22
CA PRO A 80 -22.29 3.28 -7.99
C PRO A 80 -21.43 2.59 -9.05
N ARG A 81 -21.67 1.29 -9.29
CA ARG A 81 -20.92 0.49 -10.28
C ARG A 81 -21.12 0.98 -11.71
N ASP A 82 -22.24 1.62 -11.96
CA ASP A 82 -22.54 2.15 -13.28
C ASP A 82 -21.95 3.55 -13.45
N ALA A 83 -21.55 4.26 -12.39
CA ALA A 83 -21.02 5.62 -12.55
C ALA A 83 -19.80 5.66 -13.50
N ALA A 84 -19.67 6.75 -14.25
CA ALA A 84 -18.52 6.94 -15.13
C ALA A 84 -17.21 6.85 -14.33
N ILE A 85 -16.18 6.28 -14.94
CA ILE A 85 -14.84 6.23 -14.36
C ILE A 85 -14.24 7.63 -14.50
N ILE A 86 -13.91 8.22 -13.36
CA ILE A 86 -13.18 9.48 -13.30
C ILE A 86 -11.75 9.24 -12.82
N SER A 87 -10.83 10.17 -13.11
CA SER A 87 -9.42 10.08 -12.70
C SER A 87 -9.24 9.82 -11.20
N ARG A 88 -10.15 10.34 -10.37
CA ARG A 88 -10.21 10.07 -8.92
C ARG A 88 -10.33 8.58 -8.59
N ASP A 89 -11.13 7.81 -9.32
CA ASP A 89 -11.32 6.38 -9.04
C ASP A 89 -10.02 5.60 -9.29
N VAL A 90 -9.33 5.95 -10.37
CA VAL A 90 -8.03 5.37 -10.72
C VAL A 90 -6.98 5.73 -9.68
N ALA A 91 -6.93 6.99 -9.25
CA ALA A 91 -6.03 7.44 -8.20
C ALA A 91 -6.26 6.70 -6.87
N LEU A 92 -7.53 6.54 -6.47
CA LEU A 92 -7.88 5.78 -5.27
C LEU A 92 -7.52 4.30 -5.39
N ALA A 93 -7.74 3.68 -6.56
CA ALA A 93 -7.38 2.29 -6.81
C ALA A 93 -5.86 2.04 -6.76
N MET A 94 -5.07 3.02 -7.21
CA MET A 94 -3.61 2.95 -7.24
C MET A 94 -2.94 3.36 -5.93
N LEU A 95 -3.66 4.04 -5.02
CA LEU A 95 -3.10 4.52 -3.76
C LEU A 95 -2.39 3.42 -2.93
N PRO A 96 -2.99 2.23 -2.70
CA PRO A 96 -2.30 1.19 -1.91
C PRO A 96 -1.03 0.68 -2.60
N TRP A 97 -1.01 0.64 -3.94
CA TRP A 97 0.16 0.26 -4.72
C TRP A 97 1.31 1.27 -4.58
N LEU A 98 0.99 2.56 -4.62
CA LEU A 98 1.99 3.62 -4.41
C LEU A 98 2.59 3.55 -3.00
N LEU A 99 1.75 3.33 -1.98
CA LEU A 99 2.21 3.15 -0.60
C LEU A 99 3.09 1.90 -0.46
N ALA A 100 2.71 0.79 -1.09
CA ALA A 100 3.50 -0.44 -1.08
C ALA A 100 4.86 -0.25 -1.77
N ALA A 101 4.88 0.42 -2.92
CA ALA A 101 6.09 0.74 -3.65
C ALA A 101 7.02 1.65 -2.83
N ALA A 102 6.47 2.65 -2.13
CA ALA A 102 7.24 3.53 -1.26
C ALA A 102 7.91 2.77 -0.10
N LEU A 103 7.18 1.85 0.55
CA LEU A 103 7.76 1.01 1.61
C LEU A 103 8.87 0.09 1.10
N LEU A 104 8.68 -0.49 -0.09
CA LEU A 104 9.69 -1.33 -0.72
C LEU A 104 10.94 -0.51 -1.07
N ALA A 105 10.74 0.66 -1.69
CA ALA A 105 11.79 1.60 -2.04
C ALA A 105 12.56 2.08 -0.80
N ASN A 106 11.88 2.30 0.33
CA ASN A 106 12.50 2.72 1.58
C ASN A 106 13.62 1.78 2.03
N GLY A 107 13.46 0.47 1.91
CA GLY A 107 14.52 -0.47 2.26
C GLY A 107 15.41 -0.88 1.08
N ALA A 108 14.85 -0.94 -0.14
CA ALA A 108 15.60 -1.36 -1.33
C ALA A 108 16.68 -0.36 -1.74
N PHE A 109 16.43 0.94 -1.56
CA PHE A 109 17.39 2.01 -1.87
C PHE A 109 18.14 2.52 -0.62
N ASP A 110 18.03 1.81 0.50
CA ASP A 110 18.67 2.25 1.74
C ASP A 110 20.18 1.98 1.74
N SER A 111 20.93 3.07 1.68
CA SER A 111 22.40 3.09 1.77
C SER A 111 22.92 3.57 3.14
N SER A 112 22.02 3.77 4.12
CA SER A 112 22.41 4.25 5.44
C SER A 112 23.27 3.26 6.21
N GLN A 113 24.11 3.79 7.11
CA GLN A 113 24.92 2.97 7.99
C GLN A 113 24.04 2.23 9.00
N GLU A 114 24.42 0.99 9.28
CA GLU A 114 23.74 0.14 10.24
C GLU A 114 24.10 0.56 11.66
N VAL A 115 23.10 0.83 12.49
CA VAL A 115 23.27 1.19 13.91
C VAL A 115 22.96 -0.03 14.76
N LEU A 116 23.89 -0.37 15.65
CA LEU A 116 23.79 -1.53 16.54
C LEU A 116 23.28 -1.11 17.91
N HIS A 117 22.25 -1.80 18.39
CA HIS A 117 21.65 -1.58 19.70
C HIS A 117 21.76 -2.85 20.53
N GLN A 118 22.51 -2.78 21.64
CA GLN A 118 22.53 -3.84 22.62
C GLN A 118 21.27 -3.75 23.48
N THR A 119 20.50 -4.84 23.54
CA THR A 119 19.25 -4.90 24.29
C THR A 119 19.03 -6.30 24.85
N SER A 120 18.01 -6.46 25.69
CA SER A 120 17.58 -7.74 26.26
C SER A 120 16.18 -8.10 25.80
N VAL A 121 15.96 -9.41 25.66
CA VAL A 121 14.63 -9.95 25.33
C VAL A 121 13.73 -9.85 26.56
N VAL A 122 12.62 -9.14 26.43
CA VAL A 122 11.60 -9.06 27.49
C VAL A 122 10.62 -10.23 27.35
N ARG A 123 10.14 -10.48 26.13
CA ARG A 123 9.17 -11.54 25.85
C ARG A 123 9.28 -12.01 24.41
N THR A 124 9.02 -13.28 24.20
CA THR A 124 8.96 -13.89 22.87
C THR A 124 7.57 -14.45 22.61
N VAL A 125 7.04 -14.19 21.42
CA VAL A 125 5.76 -14.75 20.97
C VAL A 125 6.01 -15.55 19.70
N TYR A 126 5.95 -16.88 19.79
CA TYR A 126 6.08 -17.76 18.65
C TYR A 126 4.70 -18.23 18.20
N GLY A 127 4.32 -17.88 16.97
CA GLY A 127 3.07 -18.32 16.36
C GLY A 127 3.28 -18.93 14.98
N ARG A 128 2.27 -19.67 14.50
CA ARG A 128 2.25 -20.22 13.13
C ARG A 128 2.27 -19.13 12.05
N ARG A 129 1.69 -17.97 12.33
CA ARG A 129 1.55 -16.84 11.39
C ARG A 129 2.70 -15.82 11.46
N GLY A 130 3.60 -15.96 12.44
CA GLY A 130 4.70 -15.03 12.66
C GLY A 130 5.32 -15.23 14.04
N SER A 131 6.58 -14.84 14.19
CA SER A 131 7.27 -14.83 15.48
C SER A 131 7.62 -13.38 15.80
N ARG A 132 7.37 -12.94 17.04
CA ARG A 132 7.56 -11.56 17.48
C ARG A 132 8.47 -11.56 18.70
N LEU A 133 9.45 -10.67 18.68
CA LEU A 133 10.37 -10.44 19.78
C LEU A 133 10.04 -9.10 20.42
N ILE A 134 9.73 -9.11 21.71
CA ILE A 134 9.57 -7.91 22.50
C ILE A 134 10.88 -7.73 23.28
N VAL A 135 11.53 -6.60 23.07
CA VAL A 135 12.86 -6.31 23.61
C VAL A 135 12.81 -5.00 24.39
N GLN A 136 13.81 -4.79 25.25
CA GLN A 136 13.96 -3.52 25.93
C GLN A 136 14.24 -2.42 24.88
N SER A 137 13.56 -1.30 25.01
CA SER A 137 13.75 -0.20 24.06
C SER A 137 15.11 0.49 24.27
N TRP A 138 15.75 0.84 23.16
CA TRP A 138 16.90 1.75 23.13
C TRP A 138 16.49 3.20 22.80
N ARG A 139 15.21 3.46 22.55
CA ARG A 139 14.66 4.80 22.25
C ARG A 139 14.03 5.43 23.50
N PRO A 140 14.24 6.74 23.73
CA PRO A 140 13.67 7.44 24.88
C PRO A 140 12.14 7.47 24.81
N GLY A 141 11.48 7.41 25.97
CA GLY A 141 10.02 7.51 26.08
C GLY A 141 9.23 6.26 25.67
N LYS A 142 9.91 5.17 25.27
CA LYS A 142 9.28 3.89 24.95
C LYS A 142 9.89 2.79 25.82
N PRO A 143 9.10 1.95 26.52
CA PRO A 143 9.65 0.94 27.42
C PRO A 143 10.12 -0.32 26.68
N THR A 144 9.45 -0.68 25.58
CA THR A 144 9.73 -1.90 24.82
C THR A 144 9.61 -1.67 23.31
N GLU A 145 10.38 -2.44 22.54
CA GLU A 145 10.30 -2.50 21.09
C GLU A 145 9.77 -3.85 20.64
N SER A 146 9.11 -3.86 19.49
CA SER A 146 8.48 -5.08 18.98
C SER A 146 8.96 -5.41 17.58
N LEU A 147 9.78 -6.44 17.50
CA LEU A 147 10.49 -6.85 16.29
C LEU A 147 9.81 -8.07 15.67
N TYR A 148 9.55 -8.00 14.37
CA TYR A 148 9.02 -9.13 13.62
C TYR A 148 10.16 -10.03 13.17
N LEU A 149 10.19 -11.25 13.71
CA LEU A 149 11.16 -12.28 13.33
C LEU A 149 10.64 -12.98 12.08
N ASN A 150 11.28 -12.73 10.94
CA ASN A 150 10.91 -13.41 9.70
C ASN A 150 11.48 -14.83 9.67
N ARG A 151 10.62 -15.82 9.38
CA ARG A 151 10.99 -17.24 9.34
C ARG A 151 11.39 -17.71 7.94
N PHE A 152 11.09 -16.94 6.88
CA PHE A 152 11.01 -17.47 5.51
C PHE A 152 11.94 -16.85 4.45
N PHE A 153 12.93 -16.00 4.78
CA PHE A 153 13.90 -15.57 3.75
C PHE A 153 15.30 -15.20 4.29
N LEU A 154 16.31 -15.82 3.67
CA LEU A 154 17.78 -15.66 3.62
C LEU A 154 18.64 -15.34 4.86
N PHE A 155 18.13 -14.67 5.90
CA PHE A 155 18.89 -14.36 7.12
C PHE A 155 18.29 -15.05 8.35
N GLY A 156 17.80 -16.27 8.11
CA GLY A 156 16.96 -17.05 9.02
C GLY A 156 17.55 -17.18 10.42
N HIS A 157 16.69 -16.92 11.40
CA HIS A 157 17.03 -17.10 12.81
C HIS A 157 17.53 -18.52 13.09
N ARG A 158 18.78 -18.59 13.55
CA ARG A 158 19.35 -19.75 14.24
C ARG A 158 18.79 -19.78 15.67
N GLY A 159 17.65 -20.46 15.84
CA GLY A 159 17.13 -20.87 17.15
C GLY A 159 16.21 -19.89 17.87
N PHE A 160 15.67 -20.35 19.00
CA PHE A 160 14.74 -19.60 19.85
C PHE A 160 15.47 -18.58 20.72
N TYR A 161 14.92 -17.38 20.83
CA TYR A 161 15.25 -16.39 21.84
C TYR A 161 14.48 -16.69 23.12
N PHE A 162 15.10 -16.41 24.26
CA PHE A 162 14.51 -16.57 25.58
C PHE A 162 14.45 -15.24 26.32
N PRO A 163 13.45 -15.01 27.18
CA PRO A 163 13.42 -13.84 28.06
C PRO A 163 14.71 -13.69 28.88
N GLY A 164 15.19 -12.46 29.04
CA GLY A 164 16.45 -12.11 29.71
C GLY A 164 17.70 -12.25 28.83
N GLN A 165 17.60 -12.86 27.65
CA GLN A 165 18.76 -13.07 26.79
C GLN A 165 19.27 -11.73 26.20
N PRO A 166 20.58 -11.44 26.27
CA PRO A 166 21.15 -10.31 25.57
C PRO A 166 21.16 -10.57 24.07
N ILE A 167 20.81 -9.55 23.30
CA ILE A 167 20.80 -9.57 21.84
C ILE A 167 21.32 -8.24 21.31
N THR A 168 21.81 -8.26 20.08
CA THR A 168 22.13 -7.07 19.32
C THR A 168 21.09 -6.90 18.21
N VAL A 169 20.44 -5.75 18.17
CA VAL A 169 19.49 -5.38 17.13
C VAL A 169 20.14 -4.35 16.24
N CYS A 170 20.19 -4.64 14.95
CA CYS A 170 20.67 -3.73 13.95
C CYS A 170 19.50 -3.03 13.28
N THR A 171 19.60 -1.71 13.16
CA THR A 171 18.60 -0.87 12.49
C THR A 171 19.24 0.00 11.43
N ARG A 172 18.49 0.32 10.39
CA ARG A 172 18.84 1.33 9.41
C ARG A 172 17.79 2.42 9.34
N SER A 173 18.14 3.60 8.86
CA SER A 173 17.22 4.74 8.84
C SER A 173 16.16 4.65 7.73
N GLY A 174 16.40 3.84 6.69
CA GLY A 174 15.57 3.81 5.49
C GLY A 174 15.85 5.00 4.56
N ALA A 175 15.68 4.78 3.25
CA ALA A 175 15.85 5.81 2.23
C ALA A 175 14.81 6.94 2.34
N LEU A 176 13.62 6.65 2.88
CA LEU A 176 12.55 7.62 3.12
C LEU A 176 12.49 8.09 4.58
N GLY A 177 13.54 7.82 5.38
CA GLY A 177 13.57 8.14 6.80
C GLY A 177 12.61 7.30 7.65
N MET A 178 12.20 6.12 7.15
CA MET A 178 11.41 5.16 7.92
C MET A 178 12.33 4.04 8.43
N PRO A 179 12.70 4.02 9.73
CA PRO A 179 13.66 3.07 10.23
C PRO A 179 13.13 1.64 10.16
N TRP A 180 14.00 0.70 9.79
CA TRP A 180 13.67 -0.71 9.68
C TRP A 180 14.75 -1.58 10.31
N VAL A 181 14.35 -2.79 10.71
CA VAL A 181 15.23 -3.75 11.38
C VAL A 181 15.94 -4.59 10.33
N SER A 182 17.27 -4.45 10.24
CA SER A 182 18.10 -5.16 9.27
C SER A 182 18.51 -6.54 9.74
N LYS A 183 18.89 -6.66 11.02
CA LYS A 183 19.40 -7.90 11.59
C LYS A 183 19.15 -7.97 13.09
N VAL A 184 19.01 -9.17 13.61
CA VAL A 184 19.00 -9.45 15.04
C VAL A 184 19.95 -10.61 15.31
N SER A 185 20.97 -10.39 16.14
CA SER A 185 21.98 -11.39 16.51
C SER A 185 22.10 -11.56 18.03
N ARG A 186 22.79 -12.62 18.44
CA ARG A 186 23.17 -12.89 19.83
C ARG A 186 24.58 -12.40 20.06
#